data_AF-A0A5J6PEX3-F1
#
_entry.id   AF-A0A5J6PEX3-F1
#
_cell.length_a   1.000
_cell.length_b   1.000
_cell.length_c   1.000
_cell.angle_alpha   90.00
_cell.angle_beta   90.00
_cell.angle_gamma   90.00
#
_symmetry.space_group_name_H-M   'P 1'
#
loop_
_entity.id
_entity.type
_entity.pdbx_description
1 polymer ?
#
loop_
_entity_poly.entity_id
_entity_poly.type
_entity_poly.pdbx_seq_one_letter_code
_entity_poly.pdbx_strand_id
1 'polypeptide(L)'
;MIKPTKTRRQLHQELEEQIRQYLDNGGQVSEVPRGLSGRMDASGPLVALFEGSSHEDRTPLPDVVAAIEARKKPTLLLKPKKPKPRKKVILDDFGQPLRWEWVED
;
A
#
# COMPACT_ATOMS: atom_id res chain seq x y z
N MET A 1 13.22 -2.83 -34.84
CA MET A 1 13.98 -1.76 -34.18
C MET A 1 13.05 -1.08 -33.17
N ILE A 2 13.40 -1.09 -31.88
CA ILE A 2 12.60 -0.44 -30.83
C ILE A 2 12.90 1.06 -30.89
N LYS A 3 11.88 1.90 -31.06
CA LYS A 3 12.06 3.36 -31.04
C LYS A 3 12.52 3.77 -29.64
N PRO A 4 13.55 4.63 -29.50
CA PRO A 4 14.03 5.06 -28.19
C PRO A 4 12.92 5.82 -27.44
N THR A 5 12.83 5.59 -26.13
CA THR A 5 11.86 6.29 -25.27
C THR A 5 12.16 7.79 -25.28
N LYS A 6 11.20 8.59 -25.72
CA LYS A 6 11.31 10.06 -25.75
C LYS A 6 11.37 10.60 -24.33
N THR A 7 12.20 11.62 -24.12
CA THR A 7 12.26 12.36 -22.87
C THR A 7 11.05 13.31 -22.74
N ARG A 8 10.73 13.76 -21.52
CA ARG A 8 9.66 14.74 -21.29
C ARG A 8 9.84 16.01 -22.11
N ARG A 9 11.07 16.52 -22.23
CA ARG A 9 11.37 17.71 -23.02
C ARG A 9 11.07 17.51 -24.51
N GLN A 10 11.42 16.35 -25.05
CA GLN A 10 11.13 16.01 -26.46
C GLN A 10 9.62 15.91 -26.70
N LEU A 11 8.86 15.34 -25.76
CA LEU A 11 7.39 15.28 -25.86
C LEU A 11 6.75 16.67 -25.87
N HIS A 12 7.25 17.60 -25.05
CA HIS A 12 6.76 18.98 -25.04
C HIS A 12 7.05 19.69 -26.37
N GLN A 13 8.26 19.53 -26.92
CA GLN A 13 8.63 20.13 -28.21
C GLN A 13 7.77 19.60 -29.36
N GLU A 14 7.56 18.28 -29.42
CA GLU A 14 6.70 17.65 -30.42
C GLU A 14 5.24 18.12 -30.32
N LEU A 15 4.72 18.28 -29.10
CA LEU A 15 3.37 18.80 -28.88
C LEU A 15 3.24 20.25 -29.37
N GLU A 16 4.22 21.10 -29.10
CA GLU A 16 4.23 22.48 -29.60
C GLU A 16 4.28 22.53 -31.14
N GLU A 17 5.08 21.69 -31.77
CA GLU A 17 5.15 21.57 -33.24
C GLU A 17 3.80 21.14 -33.83
N GLN A 18 3.14 20.15 -33.23
CA GLN A 18 1.82 19.68 -33.65
C GLN A 18 0.74 20.75 -33.51
N ILE A 19 0.76 21.50 -32.40
CA ILE A 19 -0.18 22.62 -32.19
C ILE A 19 0.04 23.69 -33.25
N ARG A 20 1.30 24.09 -33.53
CA ARG A 20 1.60 25.07 -34.58
C ARG A 20 1.12 24.61 -35.94
N GLN A 21 1.43 23.37 -36.32
CA GLN A 21 1.00 22.81 -37.60
C GLN A 21 -0.54 22.78 -37.71
N TYR A 22 -1.26 22.47 -36.64
CA TYR A 22 -2.72 22.49 -36.63
C TYR A 22 -3.27 23.90 -36.86
N LEU A 23 -2.69 24.91 -36.20
CA LEU A 23 -3.07 26.31 -36.35
C LEU A 23 -2.73 26.85 -37.75
N ASP A 24 -1.55 26.53 -38.28
CA ASP A 24 -1.08 26.96 -39.60
C ASP A 24 -1.94 26.39 -40.73
N ASN A 25 -2.50 25.20 -40.55
CA ASN A 25 -3.45 24.58 -41.49
C ASN A 25 -4.90 25.11 -41.34
N GLY A 26 -5.11 26.16 -40.54
CA GLY A 26 -6.42 26.79 -40.35
C GLY A 26 -7.29 26.12 -39.28
N GLY A 27 -6.71 25.25 -38.44
CA GLY A 27 -7.39 24.69 -37.27
C GLY A 27 -7.70 25.76 -36.22
N GLN A 28 -8.76 25.56 -35.45
CA GLN A 28 -9.18 26.47 -34.38
C GLN A 28 -9.18 25.73 -33.04
N VAL A 29 -8.63 26.35 -32.01
CA VAL A 29 -8.60 25.80 -30.65
C VAL A 29 -9.66 26.51 -29.82
N SER A 30 -10.63 25.76 -29.30
CA SER A 30 -11.63 26.29 -28.37
C SER A 30 -11.09 26.31 -26.95
N GLU A 31 -11.05 27.48 -26.33
CA GLU A 31 -10.73 27.62 -24.91
C GLU A 31 -11.98 27.35 -24.07
N VAL A 32 -11.91 26.33 -23.20
CA VAL A 32 -12.98 26.01 -22.25
C VAL A 32 -12.53 26.45 -20.86
N PRO A 33 -13.28 27.35 -20.18
CA PRO A 33 -12.94 27.77 -18.82
C PRO A 33 -12.82 26.58 -17.86
N ARG A 34 -11.83 26.65 -16.98
CA ARG A 34 -11.62 25.64 -15.93
C ARG A 34 -12.89 25.50 -15.09
N GLY A 35 -13.36 24.27 -14.90
CA GLY A 35 -14.56 23.97 -14.12
C GLY A 35 -15.86 23.84 -14.92
N LEU A 36 -15.87 24.16 -16.21
CA LEU A 36 -17.03 23.92 -17.10
C LEU A 36 -16.89 22.61 -17.92
N SER A 37 -15.73 21.95 -17.84
CA SER A 37 -15.22 21.03 -18.85
C SER A 37 -15.77 19.59 -18.80
N GLY A 38 -16.97 19.35 -18.27
CA GLY A 38 -17.43 17.96 -18.11
C GLY A 38 -18.93 17.72 -18.18
N ARG A 39 -19.77 18.74 -18.04
CA ARG A 39 -21.22 18.55 -17.97
C ARG A 39 -21.96 19.77 -18.50
N MET A 40 -22.82 19.57 -19.50
CA MET A 40 -23.65 20.64 -20.07
C MET A 40 -24.61 21.23 -19.02
N ASP A 41 -25.10 20.40 -18.09
CA ASP A 41 -26.07 20.79 -17.05
C ASP A 41 -25.58 20.43 -15.64
N ALA A 42 -24.92 21.34 -14.92
CA ALA A 42 -24.40 21.08 -13.56
C ALA A 42 -25.48 20.83 -12.47
N SER A 43 -26.78 20.82 -12.82
CA SER A 43 -27.91 20.77 -11.90
C SER A 43 -28.22 19.39 -11.28
N GLY A 44 -27.37 18.38 -11.46
CA GLY A 44 -27.67 17.04 -10.96
C GLY A 44 -26.47 16.22 -10.52
N PRO A 45 -26.69 15.09 -9.85
CA PRO A 45 -25.64 14.20 -9.38
C PRO A 45 -24.87 13.60 -10.55
N LEU A 46 -23.55 13.41 -10.38
CA LEU A 46 -22.71 12.73 -11.39
C LEU A 46 -23.27 11.33 -11.68
N VAL A 47 -23.33 10.95 -12.95
CA VAL A 47 -23.65 9.57 -13.33
C VAL A 47 -22.53 8.69 -12.78
N ALA A 48 -22.88 7.70 -11.96
CA ALA A 48 -21.93 6.70 -11.52
C ALA A 48 -21.47 5.90 -12.75
N LEU A 49 -20.26 6.20 -13.24
CA LEU A 49 -19.63 5.46 -14.36
C LEU A 49 -19.41 3.98 -14.02
N PHE A 50 -19.34 3.68 -12.72
CA PHE A 50 -19.27 2.35 -12.19
C PHE A 50 -20.57 2.09 -11.44
N GLU A 51 -21.55 1.55 -12.14
CA GLU A 51 -22.59 0.80 -11.48
C GLU A 51 -21.88 -0.37 -10.81
N GLY A 52 -21.88 -0.40 -9.47
CA GLY A 52 -21.21 -1.46 -8.73
C GLY A 52 -21.67 -2.79 -9.28
N SER A 53 -20.75 -3.58 -9.84
CA SER A 53 -21.07 -4.88 -10.41
C SER A 53 -21.98 -5.62 -9.45
N SER A 54 -23.18 -5.99 -9.91
CA SER A 54 -24.15 -6.76 -9.12
C SER A 54 -23.41 -7.86 -8.36
N HIS A 55 -23.69 -8.02 -7.08
CA HIS A 55 -23.01 -8.99 -6.23
C HIS A 55 -23.08 -10.37 -6.89
N GLU A 56 -21.96 -10.84 -7.43
CA GLU A 56 -21.88 -12.18 -8.01
C GLU A 56 -22.05 -13.20 -6.89
N ASP A 57 -22.91 -14.18 -7.11
CA ASP A 57 -23.08 -15.32 -6.20
C ASP A 57 -21.83 -16.21 -6.28
N ARG A 58 -20.82 -15.83 -5.49
CA ARG A 58 -19.57 -16.58 -5.35
C ARG A 58 -19.71 -17.60 -4.23
N THR A 59 -19.26 -18.82 -4.47
CA THR A 59 -19.13 -19.83 -3.42
C THR A 59 -18.02 -19.42 -2.45
N PRO A 60 -18.30 -19.19 -1.16
CA PRO A 60 -17.26 -18.90 -0.19
C PRO A 60 -16.41 -20.17 0.05
N LEU A 61 -15.09 -20.07 -0.13
CA LEU A 61 -14.13 -21.13 0.19
C LEU A 61 -13.25 -20.69 1.38
N PRO A 62 -13.78 -20.70 2.61
CA PRO A 62 -13.07 -20.21 3.80
C PRO A 62 -11.77 -20.99 4.06
N ASP A 63 -11.75 -22.30 3.79
CA ASP A 63 -10.59 -23.15 4.05
C ASP A 63 -9.37 -22.77 3.18
N VAL A 64 -9.61 -22.39 1.92
CA VAL A 64 -8.56 -21.94 0.99
C VAL A 64 -8.01 -20.60 1.44
N VAL A 65 -8.89 -19.68 1.85
CA VAL A 65 -8.49 -18.38 2.40
C VAL A 65 -7.64 -18.58 3.66
N ALA A 66 -8.07 -19.45 4.58
CA ALA A 66 -7.33 -19.79 5.79
C ALA A 66 -5.93 -20.35 5.48
N ALA A 67 -5.82 -21.24 4.50
CA ALA A 67 -4.54 -21.80 4.07
C ALA A 67 -3.60 -20.74 3.47
N ILE A 68 -4.13 -19.79 2.69
CA ILE A 68 -3.36 -18.68 2.14
C ILE A 68 -2.87 -17.74 3.26
N GLU A 69 -3.74 -17.39 4.20
CA GLU A 69 -3.40 -16.53 5.32
C GLU A 69 -2.36 -17.18 6.27
N ALA A 70 -2.46 -18.49 6.48
CA ALA A 70 -1.47 -19.24 7.24
C ALA A 70 -0.07 -19.20 6.60
N ARG A 71 0.02 -19.19 5.26
CA ARG A 71 1.31 -19.06 4.53
C ARG A 71 1.91 -17.67 4.64
N LYS A 72 1.08 -16.62 4.74
CA LYS A 72 1.55 -15.23 4.83
C LYS A 72 2.12 -14.89 6.20
N LYS A 73 1.62 -15.53 7.26
CA LYS A 73 2.09 -15.27 8.62
C LYS A 73 3.42 -16.01 8.83
N PRO A 74 4.54 -15.31 9.09
CA PRO A 74 5.76 -15.99 9.49
C PRO A 74 5.46 -16.74 10.79
N THR A 75 5.71 -18.05 10.81
CA THR A 75 5.73 -18.80 12.07
C THR A 75 6.81 -18.18 12.93
N LEU A 76 6.40 -17.33 13.87
CA LEU A 76 7.26 -16.88 14.95
C LEU A 76 7.51 -18.12 15.81
N LEU A 77 8.54 -18.89 15.44
CA LEU A 77 9.09 -19.91 16.31
C LEU A 77 9.50 -19.17 17.58
N LEU A 78 8.68 -19.30 18.62
CA LEU A 78 9.00 -18.82 19.95
C LEU A 78 10.29 -19.54 20.34
N LYS A 79 11.42 -18.84 20.20
CA LYS A 79 12.72 -19.38 20.59
C LYS A 79 12.59 -19.75 22.07
N PRO A 80 12.95 -20.98 22.48
CA PRO A 80 12.93 -21.34 23.89
C PRO A 80 13.78 -20.33 24.65
N LYS A 81 13.16 -19.62 25.59
CA LYS A 81 13.83 -18.59 26.38
C LYS A 81 14.81 -19.31 27.30
N LYS A 82 16.10 -19.04 27.11
CA LYS A 82 17.13 -19.55 28.03
C LYS A 82 16.82 -19.05 29.44
N PRO A 83 16.95 -19.90 30.47
CA PRO A 83 16.83 -19.45 31.85
C PRO A 83 17.88 -18.36 32.10
N LYS A 84 17.49 -17.32 32.83
CA LYS A 84 18.39 -16.22 33.20
C LYS A 84 18.84 -16.44 34.64
N PRO A 85 20.12 -16.22 34.97
CA PRO A 85 20.58 -16.32 36.34
C PRO A 85 19.80 -15.34 37.22
N ARG A 86 19.29 -15.84 38.36
CA ARG A 86 18.58 -15.03 39.36
C ARG A 86 19.42 -14.92 40.63
N LYS A 87 19.42 -13.76 41.28
CA LYS A 87 20.06 -13.58 42.59
C LYS A 87 19.18 -14.23 43.65
N LYS A 88 19.71 -15.23 44.36
CA LYS A 88 19.06 -15.86 45.51
C LYS A 88 19.78 -15.43 46.78
N VAL A 89 19.02 -14.96 47.77
CA VAL A 89 19.58 -14.68 49.11
C VAL A 89 19.79 -16.00 49.82
N ILE A 90 20.98 -16.21 50.34
CA ILE A 90 21.27 -17.26 51.31
C ILE A 90 21.02 -16.68 52.70
N LEU A 91 20.16 -17.35 53.46
CA LEU A 91 19.82 -16.99 54.82
C LEU A 91 20.57 -17.91 55.79
N ASP A 92 21.05 -17.35 56.90
CA ASP A 92 21.63 -18.10 58.02
C ASP A 92 20.55 -18.84 58.83
N ASP A 93 20.93 -19.69 59.79
CA ASP A 93 20.02 -20.50 60.64
C ASP A 93 19.04 -19.64 61.45
N PHE A 94 19.32 -18.34 61.57
CA PHE A 94 18.44 -17.32 62.18
C PHE A 94 17.66 -16.46 61.16
N GLY A 95 17.67 -16.81 59.87
CA GLY A 95 16.94 -16.11 58.81
C GLY A 95 17.56 -14.78 58.37
N GLN A 96 18.79 -14.47 58.78
CA GLN A 96 19.48 -13.24 58.40
C GLN A 96 20.17 -13.39 57.04
N PRO A 97 20.15 -12.35 56.17
CA PRO A 97 20.77 -12.42 54.85
C PRO A 97 22.29 -12.44 54.97
N LEU A 98 22.89 -13.60 54.63
CA LEU A 98 24.34 -13.77 54.70
C LEU A 98 25.02 -13.31 53.41
N ARG A 99 24.53 -13.77 52.25
CA ARG A 99 25.08 -13.40 50.94
C ARG A 99 24.10 -13.66 49.80
N TRP A 100 24.41 -13.07 48.64
CA TRP A 100 23.68 -13.29 47.40
C TRP A 100 24.47 -14.21 46.48
N GLU A 101 23.81 -15.23 45.95
CA GLU A 101 24.37 -16.15 44.97
C GLU A 101 23.56 -16.10 43.67
N TRP A 102 24.24 -16.15 42.53
CA TRP A 102 23.58 -16.25 41.24
C TRP A 102 23.28 -17.73 40.96
N VAL A 103 22.01 -18.06 40.79
CA VAL A 103 21.55 -19.42 40.46
C VAL A 103 20.99 -19.41 39.04
N GLU A 104 21.49 -20.31 38.21
CA GLU A 104 20.88 -20.68 36.92
C GLU A 104 19.93 -21.85 37.19
N ASP A 105 18.63 -21.67 36.91
CA ASP A 105 17.64 -22.78 36.89
C ASP A 105 17.64 -23.51 35.55
#